data_AF-A0A2G8LGI6-F1
#
_entry.id   AF-A0A2G8LGI6-F1
#
_cell.length_a   1.000
_cell.length_b   1.000
_cell.length_c   1.000
_cell.angle_alpha   90.00
_cell.angle_beta   90.00
_cell.angle_gamma   90.00
#
_symmetry.space_group_name_H-M   'P 1'
#
loop_
_entity.id
_entity.type
_entity.pdbx_description
1 polymer ?
#
loop_
_entity_poly.entity_id
_entity_poly.type
_entity_poly.pdbx_seq_one_letter_code
_entity_poly.pdbx_strand_id
1 'polypeptide(L)'
;MAANVNPVDIKPDVKKTVNHFDSFKVALAKVLTDKNVIELATVFNYPPAIKEELGTAASAGRLMVLHMEERGQIDQTSILTLLCALKKMDLFGIEKRVRKLYEEHTGILCPSDDHSKAQIEEKKNKFTKYSRIAYQKQYGTAKPFPSMNEGSVHNIFVEGGIYYVAQKGDSKQNPDVLESLESYNEILSSPKTKSKRKIIEGEPGYGKSTIGLQYLHDWCTKNPTSPLKDVKILIYLQLRQLVGVKSIYTAIKNFIVPKDETWMKLAFRKSSEYTKSLLS
;
A
#
# COMPACT_ATOMS: atom_id res chain seq x y z
N MET A 1 72.66 8.29 28.01
CA MET A 1 71.87 9.46 27.56
C MET A 1 70.76 8.93 26.66
N ALA A 2 69.53 8.84 27.18
CA ALA A 2 68.35 8.46 26.40
C ALA A 2 67.29 9.54 26.64
N ALA A 3 66.92 10.24 25.58
CA ALA A 3 65.98 11.36 25.63
C ALA A 3 64.54 10.85 25.72
N ASN A 4 63.81 11.44 26.66
CA ASN A 4 62.40 11.18 26.93
C ASN A 4 61.55 12.04 25.97
N VAL A 5 60.74 11.42 25.11
CA VAL A 5 59.78 12.14 24.26
C VAL A 5 58.40 11.57 24.54
N ASN A 6 57.55 12.37 25.21
CA ASN A 6 56.15 12.08 25.42
C ASN A 6 55.38 12.20 24.09
N PRO A 7 54.45 11.27 23.77
CA PRO A 7 53.56 11.43 22.63
C PRO A 7 52.48 12.47 22.96
N VAL A 8 52.40 13.50 22.12
CA VAL A 8 51.31 14.48 22.11
C VAL A 8 50.04 13.77 21.64
N ASP A 9 49.00 13.82 22.47
CA ASP A 9 47.64 13.36 22.13
C ASP A 9 47.07 14.16 20.94
N ILE A 10 47.16 13.58 19.74
CA ILE A 10 46.39 14.04 18.58
C ILE A 10 45.00 13.43 18.73
N LYS A 11 44.05 14.21 19.25
CA LYS A 11 42.62 13.87 19.16
C LYS A 11 42.24 13.75 17.68
N PRO A 12 41.62 12.66 17.23
CA PRO A 12 41.13 12.56 15.87
C PRO A 12 39.99 13.56 15.70
N ASP A 13 40.21 14.51 14.81
CA ASP A 13 39.20 15.44 14.33
C ASP A 13 38.02 14.63 13.77
N VAL A 14 36.87 14.72 14.44
CA VAL A 14 35.63 14.03 14.04
C VAL A 14 35.12 14.73 12.79
N LYS A 15 35.63 14.33 11.63
CA LYS A 15 35.04 14.65 10.34
C LYS A 15 33.59 14.14 10.35
N LYS A 16 32.63 15.04 10.53
CA LYS A 16 31.22 14.80 10.26
C LYS A 16 31.11 14.28 8.82
N THR A 17 30.87 12.99 8.67
CA THR A 17 30.46 12.40 7.40
C THR A 17 29.10 13.00 7.05
N VAL A 18 29.10 14.02 6.18
CA VAL A 18 27.86 14.56 5.63
C VAL A 18 27.23 13.43 4.83
N ASN A 19 26.19 12.82 5.40
CA ASN A 19 25.43 11.80 4.71
C ASN A 19 24.82 12.44 3.46
N HIS A 20 25.30 12.02 2.29
CA HIS A 20 24.96 12.56 0.97
C HIS A 20 23.45 12.73 0.75
N PHE A 21 22.66 11.77 1.24
CA PHE A 21 21.19 11.82 1.18
C PHE A 21 20.56 12.84 2.13
N ASP A 22 21.14 13.07 3.31
CA ASP A 22 20.67 14.12 4.23
C ASP A 22 20.89 15.52 3.64
N SER A 23 21.98 15.71 2.89
CA SER A 23 22.21 16.94 2.13
C SER A 23 21.16 17.14 1.03
N PHE A 24 20.82 16.07 0.30
CA PHE A 24 19.70 16.09 -0.66
C PHE A 24 18.37 16.48 0.00
N LYS A 25 18.04 15.92 1.17
CA LYS A 25 16.79 16.24 1.90
C LYS A 25 16.70 17.73 2.25
N VAL A 26 17.80 18.32 2.71
CA VAL A 26 17.85 19.76 3.01
C VAL A 26 17.67 20.60 1.74
N ALA A 27 18.28 20.20 0.62
CA ALA A 27 18.10 20.88 -0.65
C ALA A 27 16.67 20.75 -1.19
N LEU A 28 16.08 19.55 -1.12
CA LEU A 28 14.71 19.27 -1.54
C LEU A 28 13.71 20.13 -0.75
N ALA A 29 13.87 20.23 0.57
CA ALA A 29 12.99 21.04 1.42
C ALA A 29 12.98 22.53 1.03
N LYS A 30 14.06 23.06 0.45
CA LYS A 30 14.13 24.44 -0.05
C LYS A 30 13.48 24.63 -1.42
N VAL A 31 13.35 23.57 -2.20
CA VAL A 31 12.74 23.60 -3.55
C VAL A 31 11.21 23.48 -3.45
N LEU A 32 10.70 22.80 -2.42
CA LEU A 32 9.28 22.66 -2.18
C LEU A 32 8.70 23.97 -1.62
N THR A 33 7.81 24.61 -2.38
CA THR A 33 6.99 25.74 -1.91
C THR A 33 5.77 25.23 -1.16
N ASP A 34 5.15 26.07 -0.33
CA ASP A 34 3.96 25.71 0.45
C ASP A 34 2.83 25.19 -0.46
N LYS A 35 2.62 25.83 -1.61
CA LYS A 35 1.66 25.37 -2.62
C LYS A 35 1.94 23.94 -3.08
N ASN A 36 3.19 23.64 -3.44
CA ASN A 36 3.59 22.33 -3.93
C ASN A 36 3.50 21.26 -2.83
N VAL A 37 3.76 21.63 -1.58
CA VAL A 37 3.64 20.73 -0.42
C VAL A 37 2.21 20.26 -0.24
N ILE A 38 1.24 21.17 -0.23
CA ILE A 38 -0.18 20.83 -0.04
C ILE A 38 -0.70 19.97 -1.20
N GLU A 39 -0.29 20.30 -2.41
CA GLU A 39 -0.70 19.57 -3.60
C GLU A 39 -0.07 18.17 -3.63
N LEU A 40 1.21 18.02 -3.27
CA LEU A 40 1.85 16.71 -3.08
C LEU A 40 1.17 15.89 -1.99
N ALA A 41 0.82 16.50 -0.86
CA ALA A 41 0.10 15.84 0.22
C ALA A 41 -1.27 15.30 -0.25
N THR A 42 -1.90 16.00 -1.20
CA THR A 42 -3.13 15.55 -1.83
C THR A 42 -2.88 14.39 -2.80
N VAL A 43 -1.90 14.48 -3.69
CA VAL A 43 -1.53 13.41 -4.63
C VAL A 43 -1.15 12.12 -3.90
N PHE A 44 -0.46 12.24 -2.78
CA PHE A 44 -0.06 11.10 -1.94
C PHE A 44 -1.12 10.66 -0.92
N ASN A 45 -2.33 11.22 -0.97
CA ASN A 45 -3.45 10.87 -0.10
C ASN A 45 -3.06 10.87 1.38
N TYR A 46 -2.45 11.95 1.85
CA TYR A 46 -2.21 12.15 3.27
C TYR A 46 -3.53 12.34 4.03
N PRO A 47 -3.61 11.91 5.31
CA PRO A 47 -4.76 12.20 6.17
C PRO A 47 -5.00 13.71 6.31
N PRO A 48 -6.25 14.14 6.55
CA PRO A 48 -6.59 15.56 6.73
C PRO A 48 -5.74 16.25 7.80
N ALA A 49 -5.48 15.60 8.92
CA ALA A 49 -4.66 16.15 10.01
C ALA A 49 -3.24 16.53 9.54
N ILE A 50 -2.58 15.68 8.76
CA ILE A 50 -1.24 15.97 8.22
C ILE A 50 -1.31 17.10 7.19
N LYS A 51 -2.37 17.16 6.37
CA LYS A 51 -2.54 18.25 5.40
C LYS A 51 -2.72 19.61 6.09
N GLU A 52 -3.44 19.64 7.20
CA GLU A 52 -3.64 20.86 8.01
C GLU A 52 -2.33 21.30 8.67
N GLU A 53 -1.58 20.36 9.25
CA GLU A 53 -0.24 20.62 9.80
C GLU A 53 0.71 21.20 8.75
N LEU A 54 0.77 20.58 7.57
CA LEU A 54 1.58 21.07 6.45
C LEU A 54 1.15 22.45 5.96
N GLY A 55 -0.12 22.84 6.12
CA GLY A 55 -0.63 24.14 5.70
C GLY A 55 -0.32 25.29 6.66
N THR A 56 -0.05 24.97 7.93
CA THR A 56 0.19 25.95 8.99
C THR A 56 1.65 26.02 9.42
N ALA A 57 2.46 25.03 9.07
CA ALA A 57 3.85 24.95 9.48
C ALA A 57 4.75 25.98 8.77
N ALA A 58 5.52 26.72 9.57
CA ALA A 58 6.56 27.64 9.06
C ALA A 58 7.67 26.96 8.25
N SER A 59 7.76 25.62 8.29
CA SER A 59 8.72 24.82 7.53
C SER A 59 8.08 23.64 6.80
N ALA A 60 6.95 23.90 6.13
CA ALA A 60 6.17 22.92 5.39
C ALA A 60 7.03 22.02 4.47
N GLY A 61 8.02 22.59 3.77
CA GLY A 61 8.94 21.82 2.92
C GLY A 61 9.77 20.77 3.68
N ARG A 62 10.22 21.06 4.91
CA ARG A 62 10.97 20.09 5.73
C ARG A 62 10.06 18.98 6.26
N LEU A 63 8.89 19.33 6.75
CA LEU A 63 7.90 18.37 7.22
C LEU A 63 7.44 17.44 6.09
N MET A 64 7.23 17.99 4.89
CA MET A 64 6.90 17.18 3.73
C MET A 64 8.00 16.15 3.41
N VAL A 65 9.27 16.56 3.44
CA VAL A 65 10.41 15.65 3.19
C VAL A 65 10.47 14.55 4.24
N LEU A 66 10.26 14.88 5.52
CA LEU A 66 10.20 13.89 6.60
C LEU A 66 9.10 12.87 6.34
N HIS A 67 7.88 13.33 6.08
CA HIS A 67 6.75 12.46 5.78
C HIS A 67 6.91 11.63 4.52
N MET A 68 7.55 12.18 3.47
CA MET A 68 7.84 11.42 2.25
C MET A 68 8.85 10.31 2.52
N GLU A 69 9.87 10.60 3.33
CA GLU A 69 10.85 9.61 3.75
C GLU A 69 10.20 8.51 4.58
N GLU A 70 9.41 8.88 5.58
CA GLU A 70 8.65 7.95 6.44
C GLU A 70 7.69 7.07 5.63
N ARG A 71 7.04 7.60 4.60
CA ARG A 71 6.13 6.80 3.75
C ARG A 71 6.85 6.05 2.62
N GLY A 72 8.18 6.12 2.55
CA GLY A 72 8.98 5.46 1.51
C GLY A 72 8.76 6.03 0.11
N GLN A 73 8.31 7.27 0.01
CA GLN A 73 8.14 7.98 -1.26
C GLN A 73 9.48 8.55 -1.75
N ILE A 74 10.41 8.78 -0.82
CA ILE A 74 11.82 9.05 -1.11
C ILE A 74 12.69 8.18 -0.19
N ASP A 75 13.80 7.69 -0.72
CA ASP A 75 14.86 7.06 0.05
C ASP A 75 16.21 7.22 -0.66
N GLN A 76 17.28 6.74 -0.02
CA GLN A 76 18.65 6.85 -0.53
C GLN A 76 18.88 6.12 -1.86
N THR A 77 18.02 5.18 -2.22
CA THR A 77 18.12 4.38 -3.44
C THR A 77 17.21 4.88 -4.55
N SER A 78 16.12 5.57 -4.23
CA SER A 78 15.17 6.05 -5.21
C SER A 78 14.32 7.23 -4.74
N ILE A 79 14.08 8.16 -5.67
CA ILE A 79 13.07 9.22 -5.56
C ILE A 79 12.00 9.14 -6.65
N LEU A 80 11.88 7.99 -7.33
CA LEU A 80 11.01 7.84 -8.50
C LEU A 80 9.53 8.12 -8.18
N THR A 81 9.07 7.80 -6.97
CA THR A 81 7.69 8.08 -6.54
C THR A 81 7.43 9.58 -6.49
N LEU A 82 8.38 10.37 -5.99
CA LEU A 82 8.32 11.83 -5.99
C LEU A 82 8.36 12.40 -7.40
N LEU A 83 9.28 11.95 -8.26
CA LEU A 83 9.35 12.42 -9.65
C LEU A 83 8.06 12.12 -10.41
N CYS A 84 7.48 10.94 -10.23
CA CYS A 84 6.18 10.58 -10.79
C CYS A 84 5.04 11.49 -10.31
N ALA A 85 5.04 11.85 -9.03
CA ALA A 85 4.02 12.75 -8.46
C ALA A 85 4.12 14.16 -9.04
N LEU A 86 5.33 14.72 -9.10
CA LEU A 86 5.58 16.04 -9.68
C LEU A 86 5.16 16.12 -11.15
N LYS A 87 5.36 15.04 -11.92
CA LYS A 87 4.87 14.97 -13.32
C LYS A 87 3.35 14.95 -13.42
N LYS A 88 2.67 14.22 -12.52
CA LYS A 88 1.20 14.18 -12.50
C LYS A 88 0.57 15.53 -12.17
N MET A 89 1.34 16.42 -11.54
CA MET A 89 0.94 17.79 -11.20
C MET A 89 1.40 18.81 -12.25
N ASP A 90 1.94 18.36 -13.39
CA ASP A 90 2.53 19.19 -14.44
C ASP A 90 3.67 20.11 -13.96
N LEU A 91 4.33 19.77 -12.84
CA LEU A 91 5.45 20.51 -12.25
C LEU A 91 6.81 20.11 -12.85
N PHE A 92 6.90 20.08 -14.19
CA PHE A 92 8.09 19.59 -14.93
C PHE A 92 9.38 20.32 -14.58
N GLY A 93 9.33 21.63 -14.32
CA GLY A 93 10.51 22.41 -13.93
C GLY A 93 11.06 22.00 -12.57
N ILE A 94 10.17 21.71 -11.62
CA ILE A 94 10.53 21.24 -10.27
C ILE A 94 11.04 19.81 -10.34
N GLU A 95 10.38 18.95 -11.11
CA GLU A 95 10.82 17.58 -11.33
C GLU A 95 12.25 17.51 -11.85
N LYS A 96 12.60 18.27 -12.89
CA LYS A 96 13.97 18.36 -13.42
C LYS A 96 14.98 18.83 -12.36
N ARG A 97 14.60 19.84 -11.57
CA ARG A 97 15.47 20.39 -10.51
C ARG A 97 15.69 19.36 -9.40
N VAL A 98 14.64 18.67 -8.96
CA VAL A 98 14.71 17.63 -7.93
C VAL A 98 15.54 16.44 -8.41
N ARG A 99 15.35 16.00 -9.66
CA ARG A 99 16.16 14.95 -10.29
C ARG A 99 17.65 15.31 -10.25
N LYS A 100 18.00 16.50 -10.76
CA LYS A 100 19.37 16.98 -10.79
C LYS A 100 19.97 17.07 -9.38
N LEU A 101 19.24 17.60 -8.40
CA LEU A 101 19.68 17.65 -7.01
C LEU A 101 19.97 16.26 -6.45
N TYR A 102 19.11 15.29 -6.70
CA TYR A 102 19.32 13.93 -6.22
C TYR A 102 20.58 13.30 -6.82
N GLU A 103 20.76 13.43 -8.14
CA GLU A 103 21.92 12.93 -8.86
C GLU A 103 23.22 13.57 -8.38
N GLU A 104 23.24 14.90 -8.22
CA GLU A 104 24.40 15.66 -7.73
C GLU A 104 24.80 15.27 -6.30
N HIS A 105 23.81 15.08 -5.42
CA HIS A 105 24.08 14.83 -4.01
C HIS A 105 24.41 13.36 -3.73
N THR A 106 23.77 12.42 -4.44
CA THR A 106 23.90 10.96 -4.18
C THR A 106 24.79 10.22 -5.17
N GLY A 107 25.07 10.80 -6.35
CA GLY A 107 25.77 10.13 -7.44
C GLY A 107 24.93 9.06 -8.16
N ILE A 108 23.66 8.88 -7.79
CA ILE A 108 22.77 7.87 -8.38
C ILE A 108 21.96 8.50 -9.50
N LEU A 109 22.15 8.02 -10.74
CA LEU A 109 21.38 8.44 -11.89
C LEU A 109 19.92 7.97 -11.79
N CYS A 110 18.97 8.88 -11.97
CA CYS A 110 17.56 8.54 -12.01
C CYS A 110 17.21 7.90 -13.37
N PRO A 111 16.54 6.73 -13.39
CA PRO A 111 16.09 6.11 -14.63
C PRO A 111 15.25 7.07 -15.49
N SER A 112 15.34 6.94 -16.82
CA SER A 112 14.44 7.63 -17.74
C SER A 112 13.00 7.17 -17.52
N ASP A 113 12.04 7.96 -18.03
CA ASP A 113 10.61 7.71 -17.81
C ASP A 113 10.17 6.34 -18.30
N ASP A 114 10.73 5.87 -19.41
CA ASP A 114 10.39 4.56 -19.99
C ASP A 114 10.89 3.42 -19.11
N HIS A 115 12.11 3.55 -18.55
CA HIS A 115 12.65 2.58 -17.60
C HIS A 115 11.88 2.55 -16.28
N SER A 116 11.42 3.71 -15.78
CA SER A 116 10.65 3.79 -14.53
C SER A 116 9.27 3.14 -14.62
N LYS A 117 8.57 3.35 -15.75
CA LYS A 117 7.27 2.72 -16.04
C LYS A 117 7.42 1.21 -16.20
N ALA A 118 8.44 0.76 -16.93
CA ALA A 118 8.73 -0.66 -17.12
C ALA A 118 9.00 -1.36 -15.78
N GLN A 119 9.79 -0.77 -14.88
CA GLN A 119 10.08 -1.35 -13.56
C GLN A 119 8.83 -1.44 -12.66
N ILE A 120 7.97 -0.42 -12.69
CA ILE A 120 6.71 -0.44 -11.92
C ILE A 120 5.79 -1.54 -12.47
N GLU A 121 5.67 -1.66 -13.78
CA GLU A 121 4.83 -2.68 -14.40
C GLU A 121 5.38 -4.09 -14.16
N GLU A 122 6.70 -4.27 -14.20
CA GLU A 122 7.35 -5.52 -13.81
C GLU A 122 7.03 -5.91 -12.35
N LYS A 123 7.12 -4.95 -11.42
CA LYS A 123 6.77 -5.17 -10.00
C LYS A 123 5.29 -5.53 -9.83
N LYS A 124 4.39 -4.87 -10.57
CA LYS A 124 2.95 -5.24 -10.56
C LYS A 124 2.73 -6.64 -11.10
N ASN A 125 3.37 -7.00 -12.22
CA ASN A 125 3.25 -8.32 -12.83
C ASN A 125 3.75 -9.42 -11.87
N LYS A 126 4.88 -9.18 -11.19
CA LYS A 126 5.39 -10.05 -10.12
C LYS A 126 4.39 -10.17 -8.97
N PHE A 127 3.85 -9.05 -8.49
CA PHE A 127 2.84 -9.06 -7.42
C PHE A 127 1.59 -9.85 -7.81
N THR A 128 1.05 -9.62 -9.00
CA THR A 128 -0.14 -10.31 -9.51
C THR A 128 0.13 -11.81 -9.66
N LYS A 129 1.30 -12.21 -10.17
CA LYS A 129 1.72 -13.62 -10.22
C LYS A 129 1.70 -14.26 -8.84
N TYR A 130 2.34 -13.65 -7.85
CA TYR A 130 2.38 -14.20 -6.49
C TYR A 130 1.02 -14.22 -5.80
N SER A 131 0.20 -13.20 -6.02
CA SER A 131 -1.18 -13.15 -5.54
C SER A 131 -1.99 -14.32 -6.08
N ARG A 132 -1.91 -14.61 -7.38
CA ARG A 132 -2.63 -15.76 -7.96
C ARG A 132 -2.16 -17.09 -7.39
N ILE A 133 -0.86 -17.29 -7.21
CA ILE A 133 -0.31 -18.51 -6.59
C ILE A 133 -0.84 -18.67 -5.15
N ALA A 134 -0.77 -17.61 -4.35
CA ALA A 134 -1.24 -17.62 -2.97
C ALA A 134 -2.74 -17.90 -2.87
N TYR A 135 -3.54 -17.26 -3.72
CA TYR A 135 -5.00 -17.42 -3.72
C TYR A 135 -5.45 -18.76 -4.27
N GLN A 136 -4.78 -19.30 -5.30
CA GLN A 136 -5.03 -20.64 -5.81
C GLN A 136 -4.87 -21.70 -4.73
N LYS A 137 -3.86 -21.57 -3.88
CA LYS A 137 -3.72 -22.44 -2.71
C LYS A 137 -4.89 -22.29 -1.74
N GLN A 138 -5.41 -21.09 -1.53
CA GLN A 138 -6.51 -20.84 -0.58
C GLN A 138 -7.85 -21.38 -1.08
N TYR A 139 -8.25 -21.05 -2.32
CA TYR A 139 -9.54 -21.50 -2.84
C TYR A 139 -9.50 -22.98 -3.29
N GLY A 140 -8.35 -23.48 -3.73
CA GLY A 140 -8.15 -24.86 -4.17
C GLY A 140 -7.85 -25.85 -3.04
N THR A 141 -7.92 -25.41 -1.78
CA THR A 141 -7.91 -26.30 -0.60
C THR A 141 -9.08 -26.01 0.34
N ALA A 142 -10.05 -25.21 -0.12
CA ALA A 142 -11.20 -24.80 0.67
C ALA A 142 -12.10 -26.01 0.95
N LYS A 143 -12.27 -26.35 2.22
CA LYS A 143 -13.11 -27.46 2.66
C LYS A 143 -14.23 -26.93 3.56
N PRO A 144 -15.49 -27.32 3.33
CA PRO A 144 -16.60 -26.99 4.24
C PRO A 144 -16.38 -27.52 5.65
N PHE A 145 -15.78 -28.71 5.75
CA PHE A 145 -15.39 -29.34 7.01
C PHE A 145 -14.07 -30.12 6.87
N PRO A 146 -13.29 -30.27 7.96
CA PRO A 146 -11.93 -30.85 7.89
C PRO A 146 -11.84 -32.27 7.32
N SER A 147 -12.88 -33.09 7.52
CA SER A 147 -12.95 -34.50 7.10
C SER A 147 -13.24 -34.71 5.62
N MET A 148 -13.51 -33.65 4.86
CA MET A 148 -13.81 -33.76 3.43
C MET A 148 -12.52 -33.97 2.62
N ASN A 149 -12.50 -34.93 1.69
CA ASN A 149 -11.29 -35.27 0.93
C ASN A 149 -11.00 -34.25 -0.18
N GLU A 150 -12.04 -33.79 -0.86
CA GLU A 150 -11.96 -32.76 -1.89
C GLU A 150 -12.17 -31.38 -1.28
N GLY A 151 -11.34 -30.42 -1.67
CA GLY A 151 -11.45 -29.04 -1.21
C GLY A 151 -11.20 -28.07 -2.35
N SER A 152 -12.24 -27.57 -2.99
CA SER A 152 -12.15 -26.50 -3.98
C SER A 152 -13.40 -25.65 -3.88
N VAL A 153 -13.24 -24.32 -3.87
CA VAL A 153 -14.38 -23.39 -3.84
C VAL A 153 -15.36 -23.67 -4.97
N HIS A 154 -14.84 -24.02 -6.16
CA HIS A 154 -15.65 -24.31 -7.34
C HIS A 154 -16.63 -25.47 -7.12
N ASN A 155 -16.26 -26.46 -6.29
CA ASN A 155 -17.08 -27.64 -6.04
C ASN A 155 -18.09 -27.42 -4.90
N ILE A 156 -17.90 -26.40 -4.07
CA ILE A 156 -18.68 -26.20 -2.83
C ILE A 156 -19.50 -24.90 -2.85
N PHE A 157 -19.21 -24.00 -3.78
CA PHE A 157 -19.93 -22.74 -3.90
C PHE A 157 -21.29 -22.98 -4.56
N VAL A 158 -22.34 -22.57 -3.85
CA VAL A 158 -23.71 -22.54 -4.37
C VAL A 158 -24.17 -21.10 -4.31
N GLU A 159 -24.70 -20.60 -5.43
CA GLU A 159 -25.21 -19.24 -5.53
C GLU A 159 -26.62 -19.15 -4.92
N GLY A 160 -26.84 -18.16 -4.06
CA GLY A 160 -28.17 -17.86 -3.53
C GLY A 160 -28.19 -17.28 -2.11
N GLY A 161 -29.37 -16.82 -1.67
CA GLY A 161 -29.62 -16.39 -0.29
C GLY A 161 -28.93 -15.08 0.11
N ILE A 162 -28.65 -14.19 -0.85
CA ILE A 162 -27.98 -12.92 -0.60
C ILE A 162 -29.01 -11.80 -0.66
N TYR A 163 -29.04 -11.00 0.40
CA TYR A 163 -29.93 -9.86 0.54
C TYR A 163 -29.11 -8.59 0.77
N TYR A 164 -29.59 -7.48 0.22
CA TYR A 164 -29.07 -6.14 0.44
C TYR A 164 -30.04 -5.35 1.33
N VAL A 165 -29.50 -4.66 2.33
CA VAL A 165 -30.27 -3.75 3.20
C VAL A 165 -30.40 -2.39 2.49
N ALA A 166 -31.59 -2.12 1.94
CA ALA A 166 -31.85 -0.95 1.10
C ALA A 166 -32.11 0.35 1.89
N GLN A 167 -32.58 0.24 3.13
CA GLN A 167 -32.76 1.34 4.06
C GLN A 167 -32.41 0.87 5.46
N LYS A 168 -31.54 1.59 6.16
CA LYS A 168 -31.44 1.49 7.62
C LYS A 168 -32.58 2.33 8.19
N GLY A 169 -33.55 1.70 8.85
CA GLY A 169 -34.54 2.46 9.60
C GLY A 169 -33.84 3.23 10.73
N ASP A 170 -34.00 4.55 10.79
CA ASP A 170 -33.40 5.38 11.85
C ASP A 170 -34.07 5.18 13.23
N SER A 171 -35.03 4.25 13.36
CA SER A 171 -35.70 3.98 14.63
C SER A 171 -36.35 2.61 14.67
N LYS A 172 -36.67 2.13 15.89
CA LYS A 172 -37.39 0.87 16.22
C LYS A 172 -38.76 0.69 15.52
N GLN A 173 -39.20 1.62 14.69
CA GLN A 173 -40.54 1.63 14.10
C GLN A 173 -40.56 1.21 12.61
N ASN A 174 -39.43 1.21 11.90
CA ASN A 174 -39.35 0.76 10.50
C ASN A 174 -38.28 -0.33 10.36
N PRO A 175 -38.65 -1.61 10.14
CA PRO A 175 -37.67 -2.66 9.92
C PRO A 175 -36.87 -2.42 8.64
N ASP A 176 -35.63 -2.88 8.63
CA ASP A 176 -34.76 -2.84 7.46
C ASP A 176 -35.43 -3.54 6.27
N VAL A 177 -35.50 -2.86 5.13
CA VAL A 177 -36.02 -3.44 3.90
C VAL A 177 -34.92 -4.28 3.25
N LEU A 178 -35.13 -5.59 3.22
CA LEU A 178 -34.25 -6.56 2.58
C LEU A 178 -34.69 -6.77 1.12
N GLU A 179 -33.79 -6.46 0.19
CA GLU A 179 -33.97 -6.77 -1.21
C GLU A 179 -33.07 -7.95 -1.59
N SER A 180 -33.63 -8.96 -2.28
CA SER A 180 -32.84 -10.07 -2.80
C SER A 180 -31.91 -9.57 -3.91
N LEU A 181 -30.68 -10.08 -3.91
CA LEU A 181 -29.78 -10.02 -5.06
C LEU A 181 -29.93 -11.31 -5.87
N GLU A 182 -29.89 -11.22 -7.19
CA GLU A 182 -30.00 -12.41 -8.06
C GLU A 182 -28.64 -13.12 -8.15
N SER A 183 -27.55 -12.36 -8.05
CA SER A 183 -26.19 -12.89 -8.06
C SER A 183 -25.30 -12.28 -6.98
N TYR A 184 -24.32 -13.06 -6.49
CA TYR A 184 -23.28 -12.51 -5.62
C TYR A 184 -22.45 -11.42 -6.32
N ASN A 185 -22.37 -11.43 -7.65
CA ASN A 185 -21.67 -10.38 -8.40
C ASN A 185 -22.28 -8.99 -8.20
N GLU A 186 -23.59 -8.92 -7.96
CA GLU A 186 -24.30 -7.66 -7.68
C GLU A 186 -23.84 -6.99 -6.39
N ILE A 187 -23.26 -7.75 -5.45
CA ILE A 187 -22.61 -7.16 -4.27
C ILE A 187 -21.58 -6.15 -4.75
N LEU A 188 -20.81 -6.42 -5.81
CA LEU A 188 -19.77 -5.52 -6.30
C LEU A 188 -20.23 -4.60 -7.43
N SER A 189 -21.12 -5.03 -8.31
CA SER A 189 -21.50 -4.31 -9.54
C SER A 189 -22.81 -3.52 -9.47
N SER A 190 -23.72 -3.83 -8.54
CA SER A 190 -25.07 -3.26 -8.57
C SER A 190 -25.08 -1.75 -8.28
N PRO A 191 -25.90 -0.95 -9.00
CA PRO A 191 -26.15 0.44 -8.64
C PRO A 191 -26.77 0.61 -7.24
N LYS A 192 -27.38 -0.44 -6.68
CA LYS A 192 -27.90 -0.47 -5.31
C LYS A 192 -26.76 -0.47 -4.29
N THR A 193 -25.60 -1.05 -4.64
CA THR A 193 -24.42 -1.20 -3.77
C THR A 193 -23.30 -0.21 -4.15
N LYS A 194 -23.64 1.05 -4.42
CA LYS A 194 -22.68 2.09 -4.88
C LYS A 194 -21.52 2.40 -3.93
N SER A 195 -21.61 2.03 -2.65
CA SER A 195 -20.56 2.31 -1.68
C SER A 195 -19.24 1.60 -2.02
N LYS A 196 -18.11 2.31 -1.83
CA LYS A 196 -16.76 1.73 -1.94
C LYS A 196 -16.48 0.70 -0.84
N ARG A 197 -17.08 0.87 0.34
CA ARG A 197 -16.99 -0.06 1.46
C ARG A 197 -18.26 -0.89 1.50
N LYS A 198 -18.10 -2.21 1.46
CA LYS A 198 -19.20 -3.18 1.48
C LYS A 198 -18.96 -4.12 2.66
N ILE A 199 -20.01 -4.36 3.44
CA ILE A 199 -19.98 -5.25 4.60
C ILE A 199 -20.92 -6.40 4.28
N ILE A 200 -20.42 -7.63 4.41
CA ILE A 200 -21.22 -8.84 4.23
C ILE A 200 -21.44 -9.42 5.62
N GLU A 201 -22.70 -9.42 6.05
CA GLU A 201 -23.12 -9.91 7.36
C GLU A 201 -23.82 -11.27 7.20
N GLY A 202 -23.92 -12.01 8.30
CA GLY A 202 -24.54 -13.33 8.33
C GLY A 202 -24.00 -14.14 9.50
N GLU A 203 -24.77 -15.14 9.92
CA GLU A 203 -24.39 -16.01 11.03
C GLU A 203 -23.17 -16.89 10.70
N PRO A 204 -22.48 -17.46 11.70
CA PRO A 204 -21.46 -18.49 11.49
C PRO A 204 -22.00 -19.62 10.58
N GLY A 205 -21.19 -20.07 9.62
CA GLY A 205 -21.59 -21.13 8.67
C GLY A 205 -22.31 -20.66 7.41
N TYR A 206 -22.78 -19.40 7.33
CA TYR A 206 -23.49 -18.87 6.14
C TYR A 206 -22.61 -18.55 4.93
N GLY A 207 -21.39 -19.11 4.85
CA GLY A 207 -20.58 -18.99 3.63
C GLY A 207 -19.92 -17.64 3.35
N LYS A 208 -19.90 -16.69 4.31
CA LYS A 208 -19.23 -15.37 4.15
C LYS A 208 -17.79 -15.47 3.60
N SER A 209 -16.99 -16.36 4.19
CA SER A 209 -15.62 -16.62 3.72
C SER A 209 -15.60 -17.28 2.34
N THR A 210 -16.57 -18.14 2.04
CA THR A 210 -16.70 -18.85 0.77
C THR A 210 -16.96 -17.87 -0.38
N ILE A 211 -17.82 -16.86 -0.20
CA ILE A 211 -18.02 -15.78 -1.18
C ILE A 211 -16.70 -15.07 -1.47
N GLY A 212 -15.90 -14.76 -0.43
CA GLY A 212 -14.57 -14.18 -0.60
C GLY A 212 -13.64 -15.06 -1.45
N LEU A 213 -13.63 -16.37 -1.19
CA LEU A 213 -12.85 -17.34 -1.97
C LEU A 213 -13.35 -17.48 -3.42
N GLN A 214 -14.66 -17.36 -3.65
CA GLN A 214 -15.25 -17.38 -4.98
C GLN A 214 -14.77 -16.17 -5.81
N TYR A 215 -14.74 -14.98 -5.22
CA TYR A 215 -14.14 -13.80 -5.88
C TYR A 215 -12.65 -13.99 -6.19
N LEU A 216 -11.89 -14.64 -5.30
CA LEU A 216 -10.50 -14.95 -5.58
C LEU A 216 -10.34 -15.89 -6.77
N HIS A 217 -11.16 -16.94 -6.82
CA HIS A 217 -11.18 -17.88 -7.93
C HIS A 217 -11.46 -17.15 -9.25
N ASP A 218 -12.53 -16.36 -9.29
CA ASP A 218 -12.94 -15.59 -10.47
C ASP A 218 -11.88 -14.59 -10.94
N TRP A 219 -11.23 -13.89 -10.02
CA TRP A 219 -10.14 -12.97 -10.36
C TRP A 219 -8.90 -13.71 -10.89
N CYS A 220 -8.60 -14.90 -10.35
CA CYS A 220 -7.47 -15.71 -10.80
C CYS A 220 -7.70 -16.30 -12.20
N THR A 221 -8.93 -16.75 -12.48
CA THR A 221 -9.33 -17.36 -13.77
C THR A 221 -9.76 -16.33 -14.81
N LYS A 222 -9.85 -15.05 -14.44
CA LYS A 222 -10.34 -13.95 -15.27
C LYS A 222 -11.75 -14.23 -15.80
N ASN A 223 -12.65 -14.67 -14.91
CA ASN A 223 -14.03 -14.97 -15.27
C ASN A 223 -14.69 -13.72 -15.94
N PRO A 224 -15.19 -13.85 -17.19
CA PRO A 224 -15.71 -12.70 -17.95
C PRO A 224 -16.98 -12.07 -17.37
N THR A 225 -17.75 -12.83 -16.57
CA THR A 225 -18.96 -12.34 -15.89
C THR A 225 -18.64 -11.68 -14.54
N SER A 226 -17.42 -11.86 -14.04
CA SER A 226 -17.02 -11.32 -12.75
C SER A 226 -16.82 -9.81 -12.81
N PRO A 227 -17.30 -9.06 -11.80
CA PRO A 227 -16.99 -7.64 -11.64
C PRO A 227 -15.49 -7.38 -11.40
N LEU A 228 -14.70 -8.42 -11.14
CA LEU A 228 -13.27 -8.34 -10.88
C LEU A 228 -12.40 -8.53 -12.13
N LYS A 229 -12.98 -8.78 -13.31
CA LYS A 229 -12.23 -9.08 -14.55
C LYS A 229 -11.20 -8.02 -14.94
N ASP A 230 -11.50 -6.75 -14.69
CA ASP A 230 -10.65 -5.61 -15.03
C ASP A 230 -9.79 -5.12 -13.84
N VAL A 231 -9.91 -5.76 -12.67
CA VAL A 231 -9.15 -5.40 -11.48
C VAL A 231 -7.71 -5.88 -11.63
N LYS A 232 -6.77 -4.93 -11.73
CA LYS A 232 -5.35 -5.24 -11.96
C LYS A 232 -4.66 -5.86 -10.74
N ILE A 233 -5.06 -5.46 -9.54
CA ILE A 233 -4.46 -5.86 -8.26
C ILE A 233 -5.59 -6.16 -7.28
N LEU A 234 -5.59 -7.38 -6.74
CA LEU A 234 -6.52 -7.81 -5.69
C LEU A 234 -5.73 -8.22 -4.44
N ILE A 235 -6.10 -7.66 -3.29
CA ILE A 235 -5.50 -7.98 -1.99
C ILE A 235 -6.57 -8.63 -1.13
N TYR A 236 -6.34 -9.88 -0.73
CA TYR A 236 -7.21 -10.62 0.17
C TYR A 236 -6.45 -10.98 1.44
N LEU A 237 -6.99 -10.56 2.58
CA LEU A 237 -6.42 -10.78 3.90
C LEU A 237 -7.52 -11.32 4.82
N GLN A 238 -7.30 -12.51 5.39
CA GLN A 238 -8.22 -13.05 6.39
C GLN A 238 -7.93 -12.35 7.73
N LEU A 239 -8.93 -11.71 8.33
CA LEU A 239 -8.74 -10.93 9.57
C LEU A 239 -8.10 -11.75 10.71
N ARG A 240 -8.45 -13.04 10.83
CA ARG A 240 -7.85 -13.97 11.80
C ARG A 240 -6.32 -14.13 11.65
N GLN A 241 -5.78 -13.92 10.45
CA GLN A 241 -4.35 -14.00 10.18
C GLN A 241 -3.63 -12.68 10.53
N LEU A 242 -4.38 -11.62 10.83
CA LEU A 242 -3.81 -10.30 11.14
C LEU A 242 -3.50 -10.12 12.63
N VAL A 243 -3.85 -11.09 13.48
CA VAL A 243 -3.54 -11.04 14.92
C VAL A 243 -2.02 -10.97 15.11
N GLY A 244 -1.56 -9.94 15.83
CA GLY A 244 -0.13 -9.70 16.06
C GLY A 244 0.64 -9.13 14.86
N VAL A 245 -0.02 -8.85 13.74
CA VAL A 245 0.61 -8.24 12.56
C VAL A 245 0.62 -6.72 12.71
N LYS A 246 1.82 -6.14 12.72
CA LYS A 246 2.03 -4.71 13.00
C LYS A 246 1.51 -3.77 11.91
N SER A 247 1.32 -4.25 10.68
CA SER A 247 0.82 -3.42 9.57
C SER A 247 0.25 -4.26 8.42
N ILE A 248 -0.61 -3.66 7.60
CA ILE A 248 -1.12 -4.27 6.36
C ILE A 248 0.04 -4.66 5.43
N TYR A 249 1.14 -3.91 5.42
CA TYR A 249 2.33 -4.24 4.62
C TYR A 249 2.96 -5.55 5.05
N THR A 250 3.14 -5.73 6.37
CA THR A 250 3.64 -6.97 6.93
C THR A 250 2.70 -8.13 6.61
N ALA A 251 1.39 -7.89 6.63
CA ALA A 251 0.40 -8.89 6.24
C ALA A 251 0.55 -9.32 4.77
N ILE A 252 0.56 -8.34 3.85
CA ILE A 252 0.73 -8.61 2.40
C ILE A 252 2.02 -9.38 2.14
N LYS A 253 3.13 -8.94 2.75
CA LYS A 253 4.41 -9.62 2.59
C LYS A 253 4.38 -11.05 3.13
N ASN A 254 3.74 -11.29 4.28
CA ASN A 254 3.73 -12.60 4.91
C ASN A 254 2.77 -13.59 4.23
N PHE A 255 1.66 -13.10 3.69
CA PHE A 255 0.57 -13.95 3.20
C PHE A 255 0.47 -14.06 1.68
N ILE A 256 1.04 -13.10 0.93
CA ILE A 256 0.94 -13.04 -0.52
C ILE A 256 2.30 -13.25 -1.20
N VAL A 257 3.35 -12.62 -0.67
CA VAL A 257 4.67 -12.61 -1.33
C VAL A 257 5.58 -13.72 -0.79
N PRO A 258 6.31 -14.47 -1.64
CA PRO A 258 7.28 -15.46 -1.20
C PRO A 258 8.35 -14.86 -0.27
N LYS A 259 8.83 -15.66 0.70
CA LYS A 259 9.76 -15.17 1.75
C LYS A 259 11.13 -14.73 1.22
N ASP A 260 11.52 -15.30 0.09
CA ASP A 260 12.77 -15.08 -0.64
C ASP A 260 12.76 -13.80 -1.50
N GLU A 261 11.60 -13.18 -1.70
CA GLU A 261 11.48 -11.97 -2.51
C GLU A 261 11.87 -10.69 -1.73
N THR A 262 12.89 -9.99 -2.25
CA THR A 262 13.51 -8.84 -1.57
C THR A 262 13.03 -7.49 -2.08
N TRP A 263 12.42 -7.40 -3.28
CA TRP A 263 12.00 -6.11 -3.86
C TRP A 263 10.91 -5.40 -3.06
N MET A 264 10.10 -6.14 -2.30
CA MET A 264 9.12 -5.57 -1.36
C MET A 264 9.76 -5.02 -0.08
N LYS A 265 10.97 -5.47 0.31
CA LYS A 265 11.70 -4.89 1.45
C LYS A 265 12.17 -3.47 1.16
N LEU A 266 12.49 -3.14 -0.10
CA LEU A 266 12.94 -1.79 -0.49
C LEU A 266 11.76 -0.85 -0.75
N ALA A 267 10.69 -1.31 -1.37
CA ALA A 267 9.55 -0.46 -1.72
C ALA A 267 8.68 0.02 -0.53
N PHE A 268 8.79 -0.61 0.66
CA PHE A 268 7.86 -0.34 1.78
C PHE A 268 8.50 -0.32 3.19
N ARG A 269 9.84 -0.25 3.29
CA ARG A 269 10.58 -0.39 4.58
C ARG A 269 10.22 0.62 5.66
N LYS A 270 9.58 1.76 5.35
CA LYS A 270 9.40 2.86 6.31
C LYS A 270 7.97 3.07 6.82
N SER A 271 6.96 2.37 6.30
CA SER A 271 5.57 2.61 6.74
C SER A 271 5.18 1.94 8.08
N SER A 272 6.11 1.28 8.81
CA SER A 272 5.79 0.53 10.04
C SER A 272 5.90 1.33 11.35
N GLU A 273 6.22 2.62 11.32
CA GLU A 273 6.25 3.46 12.53
C GLU A 273 4.89 4.08 12.90
N TYR A 274 3.89 3.98 12.03
CA TYR A 274 2.64 4.75 12.17
C TYR A 274 1.39 3.96 12.58
N THR A 275 1.47 2.65 12.81
CA THR A 275 0.32 1.80 13.19
C THR A 275 0.30 1.44 14.68
N LYS A 276 0.77 2.35 15.55
CA LYS A 276 0.66 2.19 17.02
C LYS A 276 -0.57 2.85 17.65
N SER A 277 -1.36 3.62 16.92
CA SER A 277 -2.65 4.13 17.42
C SER A 277 -3.80 3.53 16.62
N LEU A 278 -4.82 3.02 17.29
CA LEU A 278 -6.04 2.38 16.76
C LEU A 278 -6.03 0.85 16.73
N LEU A 279 -5.73 0.24 17.87
CA LEU A 279 -6.36 -1.02 18.28
C LEU A 279 -6.69 -0.90 19.78
N SER A 280 -7.87 -0.34 20.08
CA SER A 280 -8.63 -0.57 21.31
C SER A 280 -9.94 -1.19 20.91
#